data_AF-A0AAN6DD23-F1
#
_entry.id   AF-A0AAN6DD23-F1
#
_cell.length_a   1.000
_cell.length_b   1.000
_cell.length_c   1.000
_cell.angle_alpha   90.00
_cell.angle_beta   90.00
_cell.angle_gamma   90.00
#
_symmetry.space_group_name_H-M   'P 1'
#
loop_
_entity.id
_entity.type
_entity.pdbx_description
1 polymer ?
#
loop_
_entity_poly.entity_id
_entity_poly.type
_entity_poly.pdbx_seq_one_letter_code
_entity_poly.pdbx_strand_id
1 'polypeptide(L)'
;MLLSFVLLKLAQLLIVYFAPSPFDTSTGIFLADYSADYAELPQNLQWFVSNVASKLVAWDAIYFLKLATEGPTFEHEYVFGPLWWRLLALVPSTNVYYKLLGGLLISNISHYLSCVVLYKLTRRYFDERTARNSAYLAVIQPSGIFSTTIYAESTAQLLCYTALLLRSYGRTSPKYFLSGILIAIAFGFRSNCLLYGILYLYDTVAGQSLVKHPAVHHCSTQPADPGDGDLPSPKPAQTASNPAHVARLPRRPAYVHARPDRQPRRHVSADSPLVRGSYRK
;
A
#
# COMPACT_ATOMS: atom_id res chain seq x y z
N MET A 1 -6.80 -11.43 7.83
CA MET A 1 -6.22 -10.74 6.66
C MET A 1 -5.89 -11.70 5.52
N LEU A 2 -5.05 -12.73 5.70
CA LEU A 2 -4.72 -13.68 4.63
C LEU A 2 -5.98 -14.32 4.00
N LEU A 3 -6.90 -14.83 4.82
CA LEU A 3 -8.16 -15.41 4.32
C LEU A 3 -8.94 -14.42 3.45
N SER A 4 -9.15 -13.19 3.93
CA SER A 4 -9.84 -12.13 3.18
C SER A 4 -9.13 -11.79 1.87
N PHE A 5 -7.79 -11.76 1.87
CA PHE A 5 -6.98 -11.54 0.68
C PHE A 5 -7.18 -12.66 -0.35
N VAL A 6 -7.06 -13.92 0.08
CA VAL A 6 -7.24 -15.09 -0.79
C VAL A 6 -8.65 -15.11 -1.37
N LEU A 7 -9.69 -14.90 -0.54
CA LEU A 7 -11.08 -14.86 -1.00
C LEU A 7 -11.30 -13.76 -2.05
N LEU A 8 -10.75 -12.58 -1.84
CA LEU A 8 -10.85 -11.49 -2.82
C LEU A 8 -10.12 -11.82 -4.12
N LYS A 9 -8.92 -12.40 -4.04
CA LYS A 9 -8.16 -12.82 -5.23
C LYS A 9 -8.89 -13.91 -6.00
N LEU A 10 -9.46 -14.89 -5.30
CA LEU A 10 -10.31 -15.92 -5.93
C LEU A 10 -11.54 -15.30 -6.60
N ALA A 11 -12.20 -14.34 -5.95
CA ALA A 11 -13.33 -13.63 -6.56
C ALA A 11 -12.92 -12.86 -7.83
N GLN A 12 -11.77 -12.19 -7.81
CA GLN A 12 -11.24 -11.50 -9.00
C GLN A 12 -10.88 -12.48 -10.12
N LEU A 13 -10.24 -13.61 -9.80
CA LEU A 13 -9.93 -14.65 -10.80
C LEU A 13 -11.20 -15.28 -11.36
N LEU A 14 -12.26 -15.44 -10.55
CA LEU A 14 -13.55 -15.93 -11.00
C LEU A 14 -14.21 -14.95 -11.98
N ILE A 15 -14.15 -13.65 -11.70
CA ILE A 15 -14.63 -12.61 -12.63
C ILE A 15 -13.86 -12.68 -13.96
N VAL A 16 -12.53 -12.83 -13.90
CA VAL A 16 -11.68 -12.96 -15.10
C VAL A 16 -12.00 -14.24 -15.88
N TYR A 17 -12.21 -15.36 -15.19
CA TYR A 17 -12.59 -16.62 -15.79
C TYR A 17 -13.90 -16.48 -16.59
N PHE A 18 -14.94 -15.88 -16.00
CA PHE A 18 -16.23 -15.66 -16.65
C PHE A 18 -16.24 -14.50 -17.66
N ALA A 19 -15.16 -13.73 -17.79
CA ALA A 19 -15.07 -12.69 -18.81
C ALA A 19 -15.14 -13.33 -20.22
N PRO A 20 -16.10 -12.93 -21.06
CA PRO A 20 -16.43 -13.66 -22.29
C PRO A 20 -15.40 -13.49 -23.41
N SER A 21 -14.66 -12.39 -23.41
CA SER A 21 -13.68 -12.08 -24.45
C SER A 21 -12.47 -11.37 -23.85
N PRO A 22 -11.25 -11.57 -24.40
CA PRO A 22 -10.12 -10.69 -24.12
C PRO A 22 -10.50 -9.24 -24.41
N PHE A 23 -10.01 -8.32 -23.59
CA PHE A 23 -10.30 -6.91 -23.78
C PHE A 23 -9.64 -6.36 -25.06
N ASP A 24 -8.41 -6.80 -25.34
CA ASP A 24 -7.56 -6.36 -26.45
C ASP A 24 -7.12 -7.52 -27.36
N THR A 25 -6.84 -7.19 -28.62
CA THR A 25 -6.36 -8.15 -29.62
C THR A 25 -4.85 -8.37 -29.57
N SER A 26 -4.10 -7.38 -29.05
CA SER A 26 -2.64 -7.38 -28.94
C SER A 26 -2.12 -8.57 -28.13
N THR A 27 -2.83 -8.97 -27.07
CA THR A 27 -2.48 -10.14 -26.26
C THR A 27 -2.50 -11.42 -27.08
N GLY A 28 -3.55 -11.61 -27.87
CA GLY A 28 -3.70 -12.80 -28.71
C GLY A 28 -2.62 -12.89 -29.77
N ILE A 29 -2.30 -11.75 -30.41
CA ILE A 29 -1.24 -11.67 -31.42
C ILE A 29 0.12 -11.99 -30.80
N PHE A 30 0.48 -11.32 -29.69
CA PHE A 30 1.75 -11.54 -29.03
C PHE A 30 1.91 -12.99 -28.53
N LEU A 31 0.89 -13.56 -27.88
CA LEU A 31 0.98 -14.93 -27.36
C LEU A 31 0.96 -15.99 -28.47
N ALA A 32 0.45 -15.69 -29.66
CA ALA A 32 0.48 -16.62 -30.80
C ALA A 32 1.91 -16.89 -31.29
N ASP A 33 2.78 -15.87 -31.24
CA ASP A 33 4.21 -15.99 -31.59
C ASP A 33 4.94 -16.99 -30.67
N TYR A 34 4.41 -17.24 -29.48
CA TYR A 34 4.96 -18.17 -28.48
C TYR A 34 4.15 -19.47 -28.35
N SER A 35 3.47 -19.91 -29.42
CA SER A 35 2.68 -21.16 -29.40
C SER A 35 3.50 -22.42 -29.08
N ALA A 36 4.79 -22.45 -29.43
CA ALA A 36 5.70 -23.54 -29.05
C ALA A 36 5.91 -23.60 -27.53
N ASP A 37 6.20 -22.46 -26.89
CA ASP A 37 6.32 -22.33 -25.44
C ASP A 37 5.04 -22.78 -24.72
N TYR A 38 3.87 -22.53 -25.32
CA TYR A 38 2.59 -22.97 -24.77
C TYR A 38 2.48 -24.50 -24.75
N ALA A 39 2.91 -25.16 -25.83
CA ALA A 39 2.84 -26.62 -25.96
C ALA A 39 3.75 -27.35 -24.96
N GLU A 40 4.86 -26.73 -24.53
CA GLU A 40 5.78 -27.26 -23.51
C GLU A 40 5.21 -27.22 -22.09
N LEU A 41 4.15 -26.44 -21.84
CA LEU A 41 3.55 -26.36 -20.52
C LEU A 41 2.84 -27.67 -20.14
N PRO A 42 2.89 -28.07 -18.86
CA PRO A 42 1.99 -29.09 -18.31
C PRO A 42 0.51 -28.76 -18.57
N GLN A 43 -0.31 -29.79 -18.80
CA GLN A 43 -1.73 -29.64 -19.18
C GLN A 43 -2.54 -28.78 -18.18
N ASN A 44 -2.28 -28.90 -16.89
CA ASN A 44 -2.92 -28.09 -15.85
C ASN A 44 -2.57 -26.59 -15.97
N LEU A 45 -1.32 -26.28 -16.35
CA LEU A 45 -0.90 -24.90 -16.59
C LEU A 45 -1.45 -24.36 -17.91
N GLN A 46 -1.49 -25.17 -18.97
CA GLN A 46 -2.14 -24.79 -20.23
C GLN A 46 -3.60 -24.38 -20.01
N TRP A 47 -4.36 -25.18 -19.25
CA TRP A 47 -5.75 -24.85 -18.90
C TRP A 47 -5.84 -23.52 -18.15
N PHE A 48 -5.01 -23.31 -17.12
CA PHE A 48 -5.03 -22.06 -16.36
C PHE A 48 -4.63 -20.85 -17.22
N VAL A 49 -3.62 -21.01 -18.07
CA VAL A 49 -3.13 -19.96 -18.96
C VAL A 49 -4.21 -19.56 -19.96
N SER A 50 -4.82 -20.52 -20.64
CA SER A 50 -5.84 -20.25 -21.67
C SER A 50 -7.11 -19.63 -21.08
N ASN A 51 -7.56 -20.06 -19.90
CA ASN A 51 -8.83 -19.61 -19.33
C ASN A 51 -8.71 -18.38 -18.43
N VAL A 52 -7.53 -18.13 -17.85
CA VAL A 52 -7.34 -17.09 -16.81
C VAL A 52 -6.11 -16.22 -17.09
N ALA A 53 -4.91 -16.81 -17.17
CA ALA A 53 -3.68 -16.01 -17.15
C ALA A 53 -3.54 -15.11 -18.40
N SER A 54 -3.92 -15.60 -19.58
CA SER A 54 -3.90 -14.84 -20.82
C SER A 54 -4.76 -13.57 -20.73
N LYS A 55 -5.94 -13.66 -20.12
CA LYS A 55 -6.87 -12.54 -19.92
C LYS A 55 -6.34 -11.48 -18.95
N LEU A 56 -5.35 -11.82 -18.13
CA LEU A 56 -4.67 -10.87 -17.25
C LEU A 56 -3.58 -10.07 -17.99
N VAL A 57 -3.09 -10.55 -19.13
CA VAL A 57 -2.04 -9.89 -19.93
C VAL A 57 -2.67 -8.90 -20.91
N ALA A 58 -3.42 -7.93 -20.41
CA ALA A 58 -4.04 -6.88 -21.24
C ALA A 58 -3.32 -5.54 -21.04
N TRP A 59 -3.31 -4.72 -22.10
CA TRP A 59 -2.77 -3.35 -22.11
C TRP A 59 -1.25 -3.32 -21.83
N ASP A 60 -0.82 -2.46 -20.90
CA ASP A 60 0.57 -2.30 -20.45
C ASP A 60 1.22 -3.61 -19.98
N ALA A 61 0.41 -4.58 -19.52
CA ALA A 61 0.89 -5.89 -19.11
C ALA A 61 1.65 -6.62 -20.22
N ILE A 62 1.21 -6.46 -21.48
CA ILE A 62 1.88 -7.05 -22.65
C ILE A 62 3.30 -6.51 -22.76
N TYR A 63 3.50 -5.20 -22.56
CA TYR A 63 4.83 -4.60 -22.65
C TYR A 63 5.77 -5.11 -21.58
N PHE A 64 5.30 -5.34 -20.34
CA PHE A 64 6.16 -5.93 -19.31
C PHE A 64 6.62 -7.34 -19.67
N LEU A 65 5.73 -8.14 -20.27
CA LEU A 65 6.06 -9.50 -20.70
C LEU A 65 6.99 -9.50 -21.92
N LYS A 66 6.68 -8.68 -22.93
CA LYS A 66 7.53 -8.46 -24.10
C LYS A 66 8.94 -8.02 -23.68
N LEU A 67 9.06 -6.97 -22.86
CA LEU A 67 10.34 -6.45 -22.39
C LEU A 67 11.13 -7.46 -21.57
N ALA A 68 10.45 -8.34 -20.82
CA ALA A 68 11.10 -9.40 -20.05
C ALA A 68 11.63 -10.55 -20.91
N THR A 69 11.14 -10.68 -22.14
CA THR A 69 11.51 -11.74 -23.10
C THR A 69 12.48 -11.23 -24.15
N GLU A 70 12.13 -10.14 -24.82
CA GLU A 70 12.84 -9.60 -25.99
C GLU A 70 13.72 -8.39 -25.65
N GLY A 71 13.45 -7.73 -24.52
CA GLY A 71 14.03 -6.43 -24.20
C GLY A 71 13.40 -5.28 -24.98
N PRO A 72 13.85 -4.04 -24.75
CA PRO A 72 13.34 -2.86 -25.42
C PRO A 72 13.77 -2.83 -26.89
N THR A 73 12.82 -2.59 -27.78
CA THR A 73 13.02 -2.38 -29.23
C THR A 73 12.86 -0.92 -29.62
N PHE A 74 12.00 -0.17 -28.90
CA PHE A 74 11.72 1.24 -29.19
C PHE A 74 11.89 2.11 -27.94
N GLU A 75 12.16 3.40 -28.13
CA GLU A 75 12.46 4.35 -27.05
C GLU A 75 11.28 4.57 -26.10
N HIS A 76 10.05 4.49 -26.60
CA HIS A 76 8.86 4.69 -25.77
C HIS A 76 8.66 3.58 -24.74
N GLU A 77 9.24 2.39 -24.95
CA GLU A 77 9.08 1.25 -24.04
C GLU A 77 9.84 1.42 -22.72
N TYR A 78 10.78 2.38 -22.66
CA TYR A 78 11.48 2.73 -21.41
C TYR A 78 10.55 3.37 -20.36
N VAL A 79 9.34 3.80 -20.73
CA VAL A 79 8.34 4.34 -19.79
C VAL A 79 7.89 3.32 -18.74
N PHE A 80 8.01 2.02 -19.05
CA PHE A 80 7.52 0.91 -18.23
C PHE A 80 8.40 0.56 -17.02
N GLY A 81 9.41 1.38 -16.71
CA GLY A 81 10.26 1.21 -15.53
C GLY A 81 11.24 0.05 -15.71
N PRO A 82 12.56 0.33 -15.79
CA PRO A 82 13.55 -0.67 -16.17
C PRO A 82 13.68 -1.84 -15.18
N LEU A 83 13.32 -1.67 -13.90
CA LEU A 83 13.52 -2.72 -12.90
C LEU A 83 12.44 -3.80 -12.93
N TRP A 84 11.22 -3.48 -13.36
CA TRP A 84 10.12 -4.45 -13.29
C TRP A 84 10.30 -5.57 -14.31
N TRP A 85 10.43 -5.26 -15.60
CA TRP A 85 10.62 -6.28 -16.63
C TRP A 85 11.97 -7.01 -16.48
N ARG A 86 13.01 -6.36 -15.91
CA ARG A 86 14.26 -7.05 -15.56
C ARG A 86 14.06 -8.05 -14.43
N LEU A 87 13.26 -7.71 -13.41
CA LEU A 87 12.90 -8.66 -12.35
C LEU A 87 12.14 -9.87 -12.93
N LEU A 88 11.24 -9.65 -13.88
CA LEU A 88 10.57 -10.73 -14.60
C LEU A 88 11.54 -11.56 -15.46
N ALA A 89 12.54 -10.92 -16.06
CA ALA A 89 13.57 -11.59 -16.84
C ALA A 89 14.48 -12.51 -15.99
N LEU A 90 14.55 -12.29 -14.66
CA LEU A 90 15.27 -13.16 -13.72
C LEU A 90 14.56 -14.49 -13.44
N VAL A 91 13.30 -14.66 -13.87
CA VAL A 91 12.65 -15.97 -13.82
C VAL A 91 13.49 -16.94 -14.66
N PRO A 92 13.98 -18.06 -14.09
CA PRO A 92 14.96 -18.95 -14.73
C PRO A 92 14.30 -19.86 -15.78
N SER A 93 13.68 -19.24 -16.78
CA SER A 93 13.05 -19.91 -17.91
C SER A 93 13.10 -19.01 -19.13
N THR A 94 13.39 -19.58 -20.28
CA THR A 94 13.27 -18.92 -21.58
C THR A 94 11.82 -18.82 -22.03
N ASN A 95 10.95 -19.67 -21.49
CA ASN A 95 9.56 -19.77 -21.90
C ASN A 95 8.70 -18.65 -21.29
N VAL A 96 7.97 -17.95 -22.17
CA VAL A 96 7.24 -16.72 -21.86
C VAL A 96 6.13 -16.96 -20.83
N TYR A 97 5.49 -18.12 -20.84
CA TYR A 97 4.41 -18.41 -19.90
C TYR A 97 4.91 -18.64 -18.48
N TYR A 98 6.11 -19.17 -18.29
CA TYR A 98 6.71 -19.21 -16.94
C TYR A 98 7.05 -17.82 -16.42
N LYS A 99 7.52 -16.90 -17.29
CA LYS A 99 7.72 -15.49 -16.92
C LYS A 99 6.38 -14.82 -16.55
N LEU A 100 5.32 -15.09 -17.29
CA LEU A 100 3.96 -14.64 -16.98
C LEU A 100 3.50 -15.13 -15.60
N LEU A 101 3.55 -16.44 -15.35
CA LEU A 101 3.13 -17.03 -14.07
C LEU A 101 3.99 -16.51 -12.91
N GLY A 102 5.30 -16.37 -13.13
CA GLY A 102 6.23 -15.78 -12.17
C GLY A 102 5.88 -14.33 -11.85
N GLY A 103 5.57 -13.52 -12.85
CA GLY A 103 5.12 -12.14 -12.67
C GLY A 103 3.81 -12.03 -11.89
N LEU A 104 2.83 -12.90 -12.19
CA LEU A 104 1.57 -12.96 -11.45
C LEU A 104 1.84 -13.29 -9.98
N LEU A 105 2.71 -14.26 -9.72
CA LEU A 105 3.09 -14.65 -8.37
C LEU A 105 3.79 -13.50 -7.63
N ILE A 106 4.80 -12.87 -8.24
CA ILE A 106 5.56 -11.75 -7.65
C ILE A 106 4.63 -10.58 -7.34
N SER A 107 3.74 -10.20 -8.27
CA SER A 107 2.79 -9.10 -8.08
C SER A 107 1.82 -9.39 -6.92
N ASN A 108 1.25 -10.60 -6.86
CA ASN A 108 0.31 -10.96 -5.80
C ASN A 108 0.97 -11.09 -4.42
N ILE A 109 2.17 -11.66 -4.34
CA ILE A 109 2.96 -11.70 -3.10
C ILE A 109 3.30 -10.27 -2.67
N SER A 110 3.75 -9.43 -3.59
CA SER A 110 4.07 -8.03 -3.30
C SER A 110 2.86 -7.27 -2.77
N HIS A 111 1.68 -7.47 -3.38
CA HIS A 111 0.44 -6.86 -2.93
C HIS A 111 0.07 -7.30 -1.50
N TYR A 112 0.12 -8.60 -1.20
CA TYR A 112 -0.16 -9.10 0.15
C TYR A 112 0.81 -8.52 1.18
N LEU A 113 2.11 -8.57 0.90
CA LEU A 113 3.14 -8.02 1.80
C LEU A 113 2.96 -6.52 1.98
N SER A 114 2.57 -5.78 0.94
CA SER A 114 2.32 -4.34 1.06
C SER A 114 1.18 -4.06 2.05
N CYS A 115 0.12 -4.88 2.07
CA CYS A 115 -0.97 -4.76 3.05
C CYS A 115 -0.48 -5.03 4.48
N VAL A 116 0.38 -6.05 4.67
CA VAL A 116 1.01 -6.37 5.98
C VAL A 116 1.87 -5.20 6.46
N VAL A 117 2.69 -4.63 5.58
CA VAL A 117 3.57 -3.50 5.91
C VAL A 117 2.77 -2.25 6.21
N LEU A 118 1.70 -1.98 5.45
CA LEU A 118 0.79 -0.88 5.73
C LEU A 118 0.14 -1.01 7.11
N TYR A 119 -0.35 -2.20 7.48
CA TYR A 119 -0.85 -2.45 8.84
C TYR A 119 0.18 -2.07 9.91
N LYS A 120 1.43 -2.54 9.76
CA LYS A 120 2.52 -2.26 10.71
C LYS A 120 2.84 -0.76 10.78
N LEU A 121 2.86 -0.09 9.63
CA LEU A 121 3.09 1.34 9.52
C LEU A 121 1.98 2.13 10.20
N THR A 122 0.72 1.86 9.88
CA THR A 122 -0.43 2.57 10.45
C THR A 122 -0.52 2.36 11.96
N ARG A 123 -0.27 1.14 12.46
CA ARG A 123 -0.27 0.84 13.90
C ARG A 123 0.80 1.62 14.69
N ARG A 124 1.84 2.12 14.02
CA ARG A 124 2.88 2.92 14.66
C ARG A 124 2.46 4.37 14.91
N TYR A 125 1.54 4.89 14.09
CA TYR A 125 1.09 6.28 14.14
C TYR A 125 -0.35 6.44 14.64
N PHE A 126 -1.16 5.39 14.54
CA PHE A 126 -2.60 5.40 14.84
C PHE A 126 -2.98 4.19 15.71
N ASP A 127 -4.23 4.15 16.14
CA ASP A 127 -4.78 3.06 16.94
C ASP A 127 -4.94 1.74 16.14
N GLU A 128 -5.09 0.64 16.88
CA GLU A 128 -5.20 -0.71 16.30
C GLU A 128 -6.41 -0.88 15.37
N ARG A 129 -7.53 -0.21 15.65
CA ARG A 129 -8.73 -0.30 14.81
C ARG A 129 -8.48 0.40 13.47
N THR A 130 -7.88 1.58 13.49
CA THR A 130 -7.46 2.30 12.28
C THR A 130 -6.46 1.48 11.47
N ALA A 131 -5.43 0.91 12.11
CA ALA A 131 -4.44 0.08 11.43
C ALA A 131 -5.06 -1.13 10.72
N ARG A 132 -5.95 -1.84 11.42
CA ARG A 132 -6.66 -3.00 10.88
C ARG A 132 -7.58 -2.61 9.72
N ASN A 133 -8.34 -1.54 9.86
CA ASN A 133 -9.24 -1.06 8.83
C ASN A 133 -8.48 -0.63 7.57
N SER A 134 -7.38 0.14 7.72
CA SER A 134 -6.53 0.54 6.59
C SER A 134 -5.97 -0.66 5.84
N ALA A 135 -5.55 -1.70 6.54
CA ALA A 135 -5.05 -2.92 5.91
C ALA A 135 -6.12 -3.67 5.12
N TYR A 136 -7.35 -3.78 5.65
CA TYR A 136 -8.46 -4.40 4.93
C TYR A 136 -8.91 -3.56 3.73
N LEU A 137 -8.94 -2.24 3.86
CA LEU A 137 -9.22 -1.34 2.74
C LEU A 137 -8.15 -1.45 1.65
N ALA A 138 -6.88 -1.60 2.03
CA ALA A 138 -5.81 -1.84 1.06
C ALA A 138 -5.93 -3.20 0.35
N VAL A 139 -6.47 -4.22 1.00
CA VAL A 139 -6.81 -5.49 0.33
C VAL A 139 -7.91 -5.27 -0.71
N ILE A 140 -8.96 -4.52 -0.37
CA ILE A 140 -10.15 -4.29 -1.20
C ILE A 140 -9.92 -3.21 -2.28
N GLN A 141 -8.79 -2.50 -2.24
CA GLN A 141 -8.58 -1.27 -3.00
C GLN A 141 -9.05 -1.35 -4.48
N PRO A 142 -9.63 -0.26 -5.03
CA PRO A 142 -10.23 -0.27 -6.36
C PRO A 142 -9.24 -0.56 -7.50
N SER A 143 -7.92 -0.42 -7.27
CA SER A 143 -6.87 -0.90 -8.17
C SER A 143 -6.74 -2.44 -8.22
N GLY A 144 -7.72 -3.16 -7.65
CA GLY A 144 -7.63 -4.58 -7.28
C GLY A 144 -7.16 -5.52 -8.38
N ILE A 145 -7.68 -5.39 -9.61
CA ILE A 145 -7.27 -6.28 -10.72
C ILE A 145 -5.89 -5.93 -11.28
N PHE A 146 -5.53 -4.64 -11.30
CA PHE A 146 -4.17 -4.20 -11.65
C PHE A 146 -3.15 -4.75 -10.65
N SER A 147 -3.54 -4.87 -9.38
CA SER A 147 -2.72 -5.50 -8.34
C SER A 147 -2.72 -7.05 -8.38
N THR A 148 -3.44 -7.65 -9.33
CA THR A 148 -3.50 -9.11 -9.55
C THR A 148 -2.72 -9.53 -10.78
N THR A 149 -2.66 -8.68 -11.80
CA THR A 149 -1.86 -8.94 -13.00
C THR A 149 -0.40 -8.48 -12.85
N ILE A 150 0.40 -8.66 -13.91
CA ILE A 150 1.84 -8.45 -14.00
C ILE A 150 2.26 -6.97 -14.04
N TYR A 151 1.61 -6.12 -13.26
CA TYR A 151 1.97 -4.71 -13.08
C TYR A 151 3.05 -4.50 -12.02
N ALA A 152 3.86 -3.46 -12.20
CA ALA A 152 4.93 -3.06 -11.27
C ALA A 152 4.40 -2.44 -9.96
N GLU A 153 3.14 -1.99 -9.94
CA GLU A 153 2.54 -1.18 -8.87
C GLU A 153 2.59 -1.87 -7.53
N SER A 154 2.26 -3.16 -7.48
CA SER A 154 2.25 -3.93 -6.23
C SER A 154 3.63 -4.00 -5.58
N THR A 155 4.67 -4.16 -6.39
CA THR A 155 6.07 -4.19 -5.94
C THR A 155 6.57 -2.80 -5.57
N ALA A 156 6.25 -1.78 -6.37
CA ALA A 156 6.55 -0.38 -6.05
C ALA A 156 5.87 0.06 -4.73
N GLN A 157 4.61 -0.32 -4.52
CA GLN A 157 3.84 -0.06 -3.31
C GLN A 157 4.47 -0.74 -2.09
N LEU A 158 4.86 -2.02 -2.20
CA LEU A 158 5.58 -2.73 -1.14
C LEU A 158 6.87 -2.01 -0.75
N LEU A 159 7.70 -1.62 -1.73
CA LEU A 159 8.96 -0.91 -1.49
C LEU A 159 8.71 0.45 -0.82
N CYS A 160 7.73 1.22 -1.31
CA CYS A 160 7.38 2.52 -0.74
C CYS A 160 6.89 2.39 0.70
N TYR A 161 5.96 1.48 1.00
CA TYR A 161 5.46 1.28 2.36
C TYR A 161 6.55 0.75 3.30
N THR A 162 7.43 -0.10 2.81
CA THR A 162 8.57 -0.61 3.58
C THR A 162 9.53 0.52 3.90
N ALA A 163 9.84 1.38 2.93
CA ALA A 163 10.62 2.58 3.16
C ALA A 163 9.96 3.46 4.22
N LEU A 164 8.68 3.81 4.08
CA LEU A 164 7.98 4.63 5.09
C LEU A 164 8.04 4.03 6.50
N LEU A 165 7.93 2.70 6.62
CA LEU A 165 8.12 2.00 7.88
C LEU A 165 9.56 2.11 8.40
N LEU A 166 10.57 1.98 7.54
CA LEU A 166 11.96 2.16 7.95
C LEU A 166 12.27 3.60 8.35
N ARG A 167 11.76 4.59 7.61
CA ARG A 167 11.81 6.01 7.94
C ARG A 167 11.20 6.31 9.31
N SER A 168 10.14 5.60 9.70
CA SER A 168 9.48 5.76 11.00
C SER A 168 10.34 5.37 12.21
N TYR A 169 11.51 4.75 12.02
CA TYR A 169 12.44 4.47 13.13
C TYR A 169 13.36 5.65 13.47
N GLY A 170 13.23 6.77 12.76
CA GLY A 170 13.97 7.99 13.05
C GLY A 170 15.25 8.11 12.23
N ARG A 171 15.64 9.38 11.99
CA ARG A 171 16.76 9.78 11.13
C ARG A 171 18.13 9.27 11.59
N THR A 172 18.34 9.11 12.89
CA THR A 172 19.60 8.62 13.47
C THR A 172 19.80 7.13 13.31
N SER A 173 18.75 6.38 12.95
CA SER A 173 18.85 4.94 12.74
C SER A 173 19.44 4.63 11.36
N PRO A 174 20.26 3.57 11.21
CA PRO A 174 20.71 3.12 9.89
C PRO A 174 19.54 2.71 8.97
N LYS A 175 18.38 2.41 9.55
CA LYS A 175 17.13 2.10 8.83
C LYS A 175 16.64 3.30 8.01
N TYR A 176 16.91 4.53 8.44
CA TYR A 176 16.54 5.73 7.66
C TYR A 176 17.30 5.82 6.34
N PHE A 177 18.59 5.46 6.35
CA PHE A 177 19.38 5.43 5.12
C PHE A 177 18.87 4.33 4.17
N LEU A 178 18.61 3.13 4.71
CA LEU A 178 18.01 2.03 3.95
C LEU A 178 16.64 2.41 3.36
N SER A 179 15.85 3.20 4.10
CA SER A 179 14.58 3.76 3.62
C SER A 179 14.75 4.58 2.34
N GLY A 180 15.76 5.46 2.30
CA GLY A 180 16.07 6.25 1.10
C GLY A 180 16.47 5.38 -0.08
N ILE A 181 17.30 4.35 0.15
CA ILE A 181 17.68 3.37 -0.87
C ILE A 181 16.44 2.66 -1.43
N LEU A 182 15.51 2.22 -0.57
CA LEU A 182 14.30 1.54 -1.03
C LEU A 182 13.41 2.44 -1.89
N ILE A 183 13.30 3.74 -1.59
CA ILE A 183 12.57 4.70 -2.46
C ILE A 183 13.29 4.90 -3.80
N ALA A 184 14.63 4.98 -3.79
CA ALA A 184 15.41 5.06 -5.03
C ALA A 184 15.25 3.80 -5.90
N ILE A 185 15.19 2.62 -5.28
CA ILE A 185 14.87 1.37 -5.99
C ILE A 185 13.43 1.42 -6.51
N ALA A 186 12.45 1.85 -5.69
CA ALA A 186 11.05 1.96 -6.10
C ALA A 186 10.86 2.86 -7.33
N PHE A 187 11.63 3.95 -7.44
CA PHE A 187 11.66 4.81 -8.63
C PHE A 187 11.99 4.05 -9.92
N GLY A 188 12.87 3.04 -9.86
CA GLY A 188 13.19 2.20 -11.01
C GLY A 188 12.06 1.25 -11.42
N PHE A 189 11.09 0.97 -10.53
CA PHE A 189 9.85 0.25 -10.88
C PHE A 189 8.80 1.21 -11.43
N ARG A 190 8.61 2.37 -10.81
CA ARG A 190 7.68 3.42 -11.26
C ARG A 190 8.26 4.80 -10.99
N SER A 191 8.36 5.64 -12.03
CA SER A 191 8.91 7.00 -11.93
C SER A 191 8.16 7.90 -10.94
N ASN A 192 6.84 7.69 -10.78
CA ASN A 192 6.00 8.42 -9.83
C ASN A 192 6.47 8.25 -8.37
N CYS A 193 7.21 7.18 -8.05
CA CYS A 193 7.77 6.98 -6.70
C CYS A 193 8.80 8.04 -6.31
N LEU A 194 9.34 8.81 -7.26
CA LEU A 194 10.21 9.97 -7.00
C LEU A 194 9.55 10.96 -6.02
N LEU A 195 8.21 11.10 -6.09
CA LEU A 195 7.46 12.02 -5.24
C LEU A 195 7.58 11.68 -3.75
N TYR A 196 7.83 10.42 -3.36
CA TYR A 196 8.09 10.06 -1.97
C TYR A 196 9.40 10.68 -1.43
N GLY A 197 10.30 11.12 -2.32
CA GLY A 197 11.49 11.88 -1.97
C GLY A 197 11.18 13.17 -1.20
N ILE A 198 10.00 13.77 -1.41
CA ILE A 198 9.59 14.99 -0.69
C ILE A 198 9.57 14.82 0.82
N LEU A 199 9.31 13.61 1.31
CA LEU A 199 9.30 13.31 2.75
C LEU A 199 10.69 13.40 3.37
N TYR A 200 11.73 13.07 2.61
CA TYR A 200 13.11 13.17 3.05
C TYR A 200 13.63 14.60 2.95
N LEU A 201 13.21 15.35 1.92
CA LEU A 201 13.46 16.79 1.82
C LEU A 201 12.83 17.51 3.02
N TYR A 202 11.59 17.17 3.37
CA TYR A 202 10.93 17.69 4.56
C TYR A 202 11.72 17.36 5.83
N ASP A 203 12.17 16.11 6.01
CA ASP A 203 12.96 15.71 7.19
C ASP A 203 14.30 16.46 7.28
N THR A 204 14.91 16.84 6.14
CA THR A 204 16.12 17.66 6.13
C THR A 204 15.86 19.12 6.51
N VAL A 205 14.78 19.71 6.02
CA VAL A 205 14.45 21.13 6.27
C VAL A 205 13.88 21.34 7.68
N ALA A 206 12.99 20.45 8.13
CA ALA A 206 12.32 20.56 9.41
C ALA A 206 13.23 20.21 10.60
N GLY A 207 14.41 19.62 10.37
CA GLY A 207 15.34 19.20 11.42
C GLY A 207 14.78 18.15 12.40
N GLN A 208 13.58 17.63 12.14
CA GLN A 208 12.87 16.69 13.00
C GLN A 208 12.41 15.49 12.18
N SER A 209 12.77 14.30 12.64
CA SER A 209 12.05 13.10 12.24
C SER A 209 10.70 13.15 12.94
N LEU A 210 9.58 13.02 12.22
CA LEU A 210 8.20 13.14 12.70
C LEU A 210 7.79 12.18 13.84
N VAL A 211 8.74 11.50 14.48
CA VAL A 211 8.52 10.47 15.48
C VAL A 211 9.00 10.98 16.84
N LYS A 212 8.14 11.75 17.50
CA LYS A 212 8.12 11.73 18.97
C LYS A 212 7.52 10.38 19.33
N HIS A 213 8.36 9.42 19.73
CA HIS A 213 7.89 8.15 20.25
C HIS A 213 6.90 8.41 21.40
N PRO A 214 5.62 8.01 21.32
CA PRO A 214 4.88 7.79 22.55
C PRO A 214 5.65 6.70 23.29
N ALA A 215 6.08 7.00 24.52
CA ALA A 215 6.71 6.03 25.39
C ALA A 215 5.83 4.77 25.39
N VAL A 216 6.40 3.64 24.98
CA VAL A 216 5.78 2.35 25.22
C VAL A 216 5.72 2.25 26.74
N HIS A 217 4.56 2.52 27.33
CA HIS A 217 4.33 2.23 28.73
C HIS A 217 4.41 0.71 28.86
N HIS A 218 5.59 0.21 29.23
CA HIS A 218 5.68 -1.07 29.92
C HIS A 218 4.88 -0.91 31.21
N CYS A 219 3.61 -1.33 31.15
CA CYS A 219 2.84 -1.61 32.35
C CYS A 219 3.53 -2.83 33.00
N SER A 220 4.52 -2.56 33.85
CA SER A 220 5.02 -3.55 34.78
C SER A 220 3.92 -3.79 35.80
N THR A 221 3.05 -4.77 35.53
CA THR A 221 2.27 -5.40 36.59
C THR A 221 3.26 -6.22 37.42
N GLN A 222 3.85 -5.60 38.45
CA GLN A 222 4.40 -6.37 39.57
C GLN A 222 3.22 -7.09 40.23
N PRO A 223 3.29 -8.42 40.45
CA PRO A 223 2.30 -9.10 41.26
C PRO A 223 2.45 -8.62 42.71
N ALA A 224 1.34 -8.18 43.29
CA ALA A 224 1.23 -7.92 44.72
C ALA A 224 1.42 -9.23 45.49
N ASP A 225 2.37 -9.22 46.41
CA ASP A 225 2.64 -10.27 47.39
C ASP A 225 1.46 -10.35 48.39
N PRO A 226 0.79 -11.51 48.56
CA PRO A 226 -0.24 -11.64 49.58
C PRO A 226 0.42 -11.96 50.92
N GLY A 227 0.61 -10.92 51.72
CA GLY A 227 0.97 -11.04 53.13
C GLY A 227 -0.13 -11.70 53.95
N ASP A 228 0.29 -12.64 54.79
CA ASP A 228 -0.47 -13.48 55.69
C ASP A 228 -1.41 -12.75 56.64
N GLY A 229 -2.41 -13.52 57.08
CA GLY A 229 -3.63 -13.05 57.73
C GLY A 229 -3.47 -12.52 59.15
N ASP A 230 -4.45 -11.71 59.54
CA ASP A 230 -5.06 -11.78 60.86
C ASP A 230 -6.49 -11.22 60.78
N LEU A 231 -7.47 -12.08 61.07
CA LEU A 231 -8.88 -11.73 61.26
C LEU A 231 -9.07 -11.01 62.61
N PRO A 232 -10.08 -10.14 62.71
CA PRO A 232 -11.02 -10.33 63.81
C PRO A 232 -12.50 -10.37 63.38
N SER A 233 -13.23 -11.04 64.26
CA SER A 233 -14.58 -11.61 64.19
C SER A 233 -15.76 -10.61 64.13
N PRO A 234 -16.97 -11.07 63.74
CA PRO A 234 -18.10 -10.20 63.40
C PRO A 234 -18.98 -9.86 64.60
N LYS A 235 -19.54 -8.64 64.61
CA LYS A 235 -20.69 -8.25 65.45
C LYS A 235 -21.66 -7.32 64.68
N PRO A 236 -22.94 -7.26 65.10
CA PRO A 236 -24.07 -7.47 64.20
C PRO A 236 -24.73 -6.20 63.67
N ALA A 237 -25.61 -6.43 62.69
CA ALA A 237 -26.42 -5.47 61.96
C ALA A 237 -27.19 -4.47 62.84
N GLN A 238 -27.13 -3.19 62.46
CA GLN A 238 -28.12 -2.18 62.81
C GLN A 238 -28.51 -1.39 61.55
N THR A 239 -29.77 -1.57 61.16
CA THR A 239 -30.58 -0.72 60.28
C THR A 239 -30.78 0.66 60.90
N ALA A 240 -30.53 1.74 60.16
CA ALA A 240 -31.37 2.95 60.14
C ALA A 240 -30.86 4.03 59.14
N SER A 241 -31.79 4.48 58.29
CA SER A 241 -32.03 5.86 57.81
C SER A 241 -31.01 6.64 56.95
N ASN A 242 -31.61 7.24 55.91
CA ASN A 242 -31.13 8.00 54.75
C ASN A 242 -30.60 9.43 55.09
N PRO A 243 -30.19 10.30 54.14
CA PRO A 243 -28.86 10.91 54.12
C PRO A 243 -28.87 12.45 54.22
N ALA A 244 -27.69 13.06 54.36
CA ALA A 244 -27.50 14.49 54.15
C ALA A 244 -26.18 14.78 53.42
N HIS A 245 -26.21 15.87 52.65
CA HIS A 245 -25.08 16.67 52.14
C HIS A 245 -24.31 16.25 50.87
N VAL A 246 -24.78 16.83 49.75
CA VAL A 246 -24.06 17.80 48.88
C VAL A 246 -22.52 17.73 48.85
N ALA A 247 -21.96 17.36 47.69
CA ALA A 247 -20.63 17.81 47.27
C ALA A 247 -20.57 18.03 45.73
N ARG A 248 -19.89 19.11 45.36
CA ARG A 248 -19.92 19.84 44.07
C ARG A 248 -19.22 19.12 42.91
N LEU A 249 -19.79 19.27 41.72
CA LEU A 249 -19.13 19.04 40.42
C LEU A 249 -18.24 20.24 40.04
N PRO A 250 -17.01 20.05 39.52
CA PRO A 250 -16.22 21.13 38.96
C PRO A 250 -16.66 21.46 37.52
N ARG A 251 -16.95 22.75 37.27
CA ARG A 251 -17.26 23.31 35.94
C ARG A 251 -15.99 23.35 35.07
N ARG A 252 -16.11 22.88 33.82
CA ARG A 252 -15.13 23.08 32.74
C ARG A 252 -15.14 24.54 32.25
N PRO A 253 -13.99 25.17 31.94
CA PRO A 253 -13.98 26.47 31.28
C PRO A 253 -14.33 26.35 29.79
N ALA A 254 -15.24 27.21 29.34
CA ALA A 254 -15.61 27.36 27.93
C ALA A 254 -14.52 28.14 27.18
N TYR A 255 -13.97 27.54 26.12
CA TYR A 255 -13.10 28.22 25.16
C TYR A 255 -13.96 29.11 24.25
N VAL A 256 -13.75 30.42 24.35
CA VAL A 256 -14.24 31.42 23.40
C VAL A 256 -13.10 31.68 22.41
N HIS A 257 -13.29 31.39 21.13
CA HIS A 257 -12.46 31.97 20.07
C HIS A 257 -13.34 32.57 18.98
N ALA A 258 -13.01 33.83 18.70
CA ALA A 258 -13.72 34.78 17.88
C ALA A 258 -13.78 34.39 16.40
N ARG A 259 -14.89 34.78 15.74
CA ARG A 259 -15.03 34.81 14.29
C ARG A 259 -14.20 35.97 13.72
N PRO A 260 -13.47 35.80 12.61
CA PRO A 260 -12.91 36.93 11.88
C PRO A 260 -13.94 37.54 10.92
N ASP A 261 -13.98 38.87 10.92
CA ASP A 261 -14.81 39.73 10.07
C ASP A 261 -14.56 39.51 8.57
N ARG A 262 -15.65 39.48 7.81
CA ARG A 262 -15.67 39.54 6.34
C ARG A 262 -15.39 40.97 5.89
N GLN A 263 -14.33 41.18 5.11
CA GLN A 263 -14.19 42.36 4.25
C GLN A 263 -14.71 42.07 2.82
N PRO A 264 -15.25 43.09 2.11
CA PRO A 264 -16.00 42.90 0.88
C PRO A 264 -15.13 42.69 -0.37
N ARG A 265 -15.63 41.84 -1.27
CA ARG A 265 -15.10 41.59 -2.62
C ARG A 265 -15.06 42.87 -3.46
N ARG A 266 -13.92 43.18 -4.06
CA ARG A 266 -13.85 44.06 -5.25
C ARG A 266 -13.90 43.19 -6.51
N HIS A 267 -14.88 43.49 -7.35
CA HIS A 267 -14.99 43.03 -8.73
C HIS A 267 -13.92 43.72 -9.59
N VAL A 268 -13.20 42.95 -10.41
CA VAL A 268 -12.53 43.43 -11.61
C VAL A 268 -12.84 42.43 -12.72
N SER A 269 -13.52 42.90 -13.77
CA SER A 269 -13.81 42.17 -15.01
C SER A 269 -12.79 42.52 -16.09
N ALA A 270 -12.50 41.50 -16.92
CA ALA A 270 -12.25 41.53 -18.37
C ALA A 270 -11.05 42.35 -18.91
N ASP A 271 -10.04 41.67 -19.49
CA ASP A 271 -9.88 41.52 -20.95
C ASP A 271 -8.44 41.17 -21.42
N SER A 272 -8.37 40.06 -22.20
CA SER A 272 -7.51 39.81 -23.39
C SER A 272 -5.96 39.62 -23.29
N PRO A 273 -5.28 39.02 -24.30
CA PRO A 273 -5.62 37.82 -25.07
C PRO A 273 -4.42 36.82 -25.22
N LEU A 274 -4.77 35.66 -25.77
CA LEU A 274 -3.94 34.51 -26.18
C LEU A 274 -2.72 34.86 -27.06
N VAL A 275 -1.54 34.38 -26.67
CA VAL A 275 -0.36 34.30 -27.56
C VAL A 275 -0.18 32.85 -28.01
N ARG A 276 -0.46 32.60 -29.31
CA ARG A 276 -0.11 31.37 -30.02
C ARG A 276 1.39 31.37 -30.31
N GLY A 277 2.12 30.42 -29.74
CA GLY A 277 3.49 30.10 -30.17
C GLY A 277 3.47 29.16 -31.37
N SER A 278 3.91 29.66 -32.52
CA SER A 278 4.07 28.92 -33.77
C SER A 278 5.32 28.04 -33.72
N TYR A 279 5.16 26.73 -33.95
CA TYR A 279 6.26 25.86 -34.35
C TYR A 279 6.72 26.24 -35.78
N ARG A 280 8.03 26.38 -35.97
CA ARG A 280 8.67 26.41 -37.30
C ARG A 280 9.62 25.22 -37.42
N LYS A 281 9.67 24.74 -38.66
CA LYS A 281 10.24 23.52 -39.22
C LYS A 281 11.70 23.26 -38.87
#